data_AF-A0A832H692-F1
#
_entry.id   AF-A0A832H692-F1
#
_cell.length_a   1.000
_cell.length_b   1.000
_cell.length_c   1.000
_cell.angle_alpha   90.00
_cell.angle_beta   90.00
_cell.angle_gamma   90.00
#
_symmetry.space_group_name_H-M   'P 1'
#
loop_
_entity.id
_entity.type
_entity.pdbx_description
1 polymer ?
#
loop_
_entity_poly.entity_id
_entity_poly.type
_entity_poly.pdbx_seq_one_letter_code
_entity_poly.pdbx_strand_id
1 'polypeptide(L)'
;GEQLEELEDEVVANPTRQTLQKIHEIKRELLTLRRAIWPQRDSINTLIRDGSKLFSDEVLVYLRDCYDHAIQVLDMVETYREVASSLMDVYLSSVGNRMNEIMKFLTVISSIFIPLTFIAGVYGMNFNTEKSPFNMPELNWYLGYPACMAIMFAIAVSMALFFKRKGWFEDYSAVKDLVSSATKPIGHR
;
A
#
# COMPACT_ATOMS: atom_id res chain seq x y z
N GLY A 1 1.83 3.72 -22.17
CA GLY A 1 0.37 3.60 -22.20
C GLY A 1 -0.01 2.41 -21.36
N GLU A 2 -0.24 1.27 -21.99
CA GLU A 2 -0.70 0.01 -21.36
C GLU A 2 0.04 -0.38 -20.07
N GLN A 3 1.38 -0.37 -20.06
CA GLN A 3 2.16 -0.69 -18.85
C GLN A 3 1.90 0.25 -17.65
N LEU A 4 1.52 1.51 -17.90
CA LEU A 4 1.17 2.46 -16.82
C LEU A 4 -0.23 2.18 -16.27
N GLU A 5 -1.17 1.80 -17.14
CA GLU A 5 -2.53 1.41 -16.72
C GLU A 5 -2.50 0.11 -15.91
N GLU A 6 -1.73 -0.90 -16.34
CA GLU A 6 -1.53 -2.13 -15.57
C GLU A 6 -0.91 -1.85 -14.19
N LEU A 7 0.00 -0.89 -14.11
CA LEU A 7 0.61 -0.47 -12.84
C LEU A 7 -0.37 0.28 -11.94
N GLU A 8 -1.28 1.06 -12.50
CA GLU A 8 -2.33 1.73 -11.73
C GLU A 8 -3.18 0.72 -10.97
N ASP A 9 -3.65 -0.31 -11.66
CA ASP A 9 -4.40 -1.41 -11.07
C ASP A 9 -3.57 -2.17 -10.02
N GLU A 10 -2.29 -2.45 -10.31
CA GLU A 10 -1.38 -3.15 -9.39
C GLU A 10 -1.15 -2.37 -8.09
N VAL A 11 -0.93 -1.05 -8.19
CA VAL A 11 -0.66 -0.15 -7.06
C VAL A 11 -1.86 -0.04 -6.12
N VAL A 12 -3.08 -0.03 -6.67
CA VAL A 12 -4.32 0.04 -5.89
C VAL A 12 -4.64 -1.31 -5.25
N ALA A 13 -4.51 -2.41 -6.01
CA ALA A 13 -4.95 -3.71 -5.53
C ALA A 13 -3.97 -4.37 -4.56
N ASN A 14 -2.68 -4.45 -4.91
CA ASN A 14 -1.67 -5.15 -4.13
C ASN A 14 -0.29 -4.52 -4.34
N PRO A 15 0.02 -3.38 -3.70
CA PRO A 15 1.32 -2.74 -3.86
C PRO A 15 2.42 -3.66 -3.33
N THR A 16 3.43 -3.94 -4.16
CA THR A 16 4.62 -4.69 -3.78
C THR A 16 5.90 -3.89 -4.03
N ARG A 17 7.02 -4.36 -3.48
CA ARG A 17 8.34 -3.80 -3.82
C ARG A 17 8.66 -3.89 -5.32
N GLN A 18 8.13 -4.88 -6.02
CA GLN A 18 8.32 -5.00 -7.47
C GLN A 18 7.53 -3.91 -8.22
N THR A 19 6.33 -3.58 -7.76
CA THR A 19 5.53 -2.47 -8.30
C THR A 19 6.31 -1.16 -8.28
N LEU A 20 6.97 -0.86 -7.15
CA LEU A 20 7.84 0.32 -7.01
C LEU A 20 9.01 0.33 -8.00
N GLN A 21 9.63 -0.84 -8.24
CA GLN A 21 10.72 -0.98 -9.20
C GLN A 21 10.25 -0.71 -10.63
N LYS A 22 9.11 -1.28 -11.03
CA LYS A 22 8.49 -1.05 -12.35
C LYS A 22 8.18 0.45 -12.58
N ILE A 23 7.62 1.14 -11.59
CA ILE A 23 7.36 2.60 -11.68
C ILE A 23 8.68 3.37 -11.93
N HIS A 24 9.75 3.01 -11.22
CA HIS A 24 11.05 3.63 -11.41
C HIS A 24 11.67 3.34 -12.78
N GLU A 25 11.51 2.11 -13.30
CA GLU A 25 11.96 1.71 -14.62
C GLU A 25 11.27 2.53 -15.71
N ILE A 26 9.93 2.60 -15.70
CA ILE A 26 9.17 3.41 -16.66
C ILE A 26 9.59 4.88 -16.59
N LYS A 27 9.78 5.44 -15.40
CA LYS A 27 10.25 6.83 -15.25
C LYS A 27 11.62 7.06 -15.89
N ARG A 28 12.52 6.07 -15.83
CA ARG A 28 13.83 6.12 -16.50
C ARG A 28 13.71 5.97 -18.02
N GLU A 29 12.85 5.09 -18.50
CA GLU A 29 12.59 4.91 -19.93
C GLU A 29 11.99 6.17 -20.56
N LEU A 30 10.98 6.77 -19.93
CA LEU A 30 10.38 8.04 -20.37
C LEU A 30 11.41 9.18 -20.41
N LEU A 31 12.31 9.25 -19.42
CA LEU A 31 13.39 10.24 -19.41
C LEU A 31 14.38 10.01 -20.56
N THR A 32 14.65 8.74 -20.88
CA THR A 32 15.54 8.35 -21.99
C THR A 32 14.92 8.71 -23.32
N LEU A 33 13.63 8.43 -23.51
CA LEU A 33 12.87 8.80 -24.70
C LEU A 33 12.85 10.31 -24.91
N ARG A 34 12.59 11.09 -23.85
CA ARG A 34 12.68 12.56 -23.90
C ARG A 34 14.06 13.05 -24.34
N ARG A 35 15.14 12.46 -23.79
CA ARG A 35 16.52 12.82 -24.14
C ARG A 35 16.89 12.46 -25.58
N ALA A 36 16.24 11.46 -26.18
CA ALA A 36 16.46 11.07 -27.57
C ALA A 36 15.67 11.93 -28.57
N ILE A 37 14.41 12.28 -28.24
CA ILE A 37 13.52 13.01 -29.14
C ILE A 37 13.82 14.51 -29.15
N TRP A 38 14.22 15.09 -28.02
CA TRP A 38 14.50 16.52 -27.94
C TRP A 38 15.57 16.99 -28.97
N PRO A 39 16.74 16.34 -29.08
CA PRO A 39 17.73 16.70 -30.10
C PRO A 39 17.26 16.44 -31.53
N GLN A 40 16.43 15.42 -31.77
CA GLN A 40 15.83 15.17 -33.09
C GLN A 40 14.89 16.29 -33.49
N ARG A 41 14.01 16.75 -32.59
CA ARG A 41 13.13 17.90 -32.79
C ARG A 41 13.92 19.15 -33.16
N ASP A 42 15.01 19.42 -32.44
CA ASP A 42 15.87 20.58 -32.69
C ASP A 42 16.60 20.48 -34.03
N SER A 43 17.05 19.28 -34.41
CA SER A 43 17.67 19.03 -35.71
C SER A 43 16.69 19.24 -36.86
N ILE A 44 15.45 18.73 -36.74
CA ILE A 44 14.39 18.93 -37.74
C ILE A 44 14.04 20.41 -37.85
N ASN A 45 13.92 21.13 -36.73
CA ASN A 45 13.64 22.56 -36.74
C ASN A 45 14.74 23.37 -37.45
N THR A 46 16.01 22.98 -37.23
CA THR A 46 17.16 23.60 -37.92
C THR A 46 17.08 23.35 -39.43
N LEU A 47 16.76 22.13 -39.86
CA LEU A 47 16.56 21.80 -41.27
C LEU A 47 15.41 22.58 -41.91
N ILE A 48 14.31 22.79 -41.18
CA ILE A 48 13.17 23.59 -41.66
C ILE A 48 13.56 25.07 -41.87
N ARG A 49 14.31 25.66 -40.91
CA ARG A 49 14.70 27.08 -40.98
C ARG A 49 15.80 27.34 -42.00
N ASP A 50 16.89 26.56 -41.95
CA ASP A 50 18.11 26.81 -42.72
C ASP A 50 18.11 26.10 -44.09
N GLY A 51 17.33 25.02 -44.22
CA GLY A 51 17.24 24.21 -45.42
C GLY A 51 16.32 24.75 -46.51
N SER A 52 15.63 25.87 -46.29
CA SER A 52 14.69 26.46 -47.27
C SER A 52 15.31 26.83 -48.62
N LYS A 53 16.64 26.99 -48.69
CA LYS A 53 17.38 27.20 -49.96
C LYS A 53 17.93 25.91 -50.59
N LEU A 54 17.97 24.82 -49.84
CA LEU A 54 18.53 23.53 -50.24
C LEU A 54 17.45 22.47 -50.56
N PHE A 55 16.23 22.64 -50.04
CA PHE A 55 15.12 21.69 -50.19
C PHE A 55 13.95 22.30 -50.97
N SER A 56 13.17 21.46 -51.65
CA SER A 56 11.92 21.90 -52.30
C SER A 56 10.80 22.12 -51.27
N ASP A 57 9.77 22.87 -51.66
CA ASP A 57 8.59 23.12 -50.82
C ASP A 57 7.90 21.82 -50.37
N GLU A 58 7.88 20.78 -51.21
CA GLU A 58 7.32 19.47 -50.86
C GLU A 58 8.08 18.81 -49.70
N VAL A 59 9.41 18.85 -49.73
CA VAL A 59 10.25 18.29 -48.65
C VAL A 59 10.05 19.05 -47.33
N LEU A 60 9.88 20.38 -47.40
CA LEU A 60 9.61 21.19 -46.22
C LEU A 60 8.26 20.84 -45.55
N VAL A 61 7.25 20.44 -46.33
CA VAL A 61 5.97 19.96 -45.78
C VAL A 61 6.16 18.68 -44.98
N TYR A 62 6.89 17.70 -45.52
CA TYR A 62 7.20 16.45 -44.80
C TYR A 62 8.03 16.70 -43.53
N LEU A 63 8.99 17.65 -43.56
CA LEU A 63 9.77 18.00 -42.37
C LEU A 63 8.92 18.65 -41.27
N ARG A 64 7.96 19.50 -41.63
CA ARG A 64 7.02 20.09 -40.67
C ARG A 64 6.15 19.03 -40.00
N ASP A 65 5.65 18.06 -40.77
CA ASP A 65 4.86 16.95 -40.23
C ASP A 65 5.67 16.11 -39.22
N CYS A 66 6.94 15.78 -39.55
CA CYS A 66 7.85 15.13 -38.61
C CYS A 66 8.13 15.97 -37.34
N TYR A 67 8.23 17.30 -37.48
CA TYR A 67 8.41 18.22 -36.36
C TYR A 67 7.18 18.23 -35.43
N ASP A 68 5.98 18.32 -36.01
CA ASP A 68 4.72 18.31 -35.28
C ASP A 68 4.53 16.97 -34.55
N HIS A 69 4.84 15.85 -35.20
CA HIS A 69 4.86 14.53 -34.56
C HIS A 69 5.88 14.44 -33.42
N ALA A 70 7.08 15.02 -33.57
CA ALA A 70 8.09 15.03 -32.51
C ALA A 70 7.60 15.82 -31.28
N ILE A 71 6.89 16.95 -31.50
CA ILE A 71 6.24 17.70 -30.40
C ILE A 71 5.16 16.85 -29.76
N GLN A 72 4.26 16.26 -30.54
CA GLN A 72 3.18 15.43 -30.01
C GLN A 72 3.70 14.28 -29.14
N VAL A 73 4.81 13.64 -29.55
CA VAL A 73 5.43 12.58 -28.73
C VAL A 73 6.07 13.14 -27.47
N LEU A 74 6.70 14.31 -27.50
CA LEU A 74 7.23 14.96 -26.30
C LEU A 74 6.11 15.27 -25.29
N ASP A 75 4.98 15.79 -25.76
CA ASP A 75 3.81 16.08 -24.90
C ASP A 75 3.25 14.80 -24.26
N MET A 76 3.15 13.71 -25.05
CA MET A 76 2.75 12.40 -24.52
C MET A 76 3.73 11.88 -23.45
N VAL A 77 5.04 12.07 -23.66
CA VAL A 77 6.05 11.66 -22.68
C VAL A 77 5.92 12.46 -21.39
N GLU A 78 5.68 13.77 -21.48
CA GLU A 78 5.46 14.61 -20.30
C GLU A 78 4.21 14.16 -19.53
N THR A 79 3.11 13.91 -20.24
CA THR A 79 1.88 13.36 -19.66
C THR A 79 2.14 12.04 -18.94
N TYR A 80 2.83 11.09 -19.57
CA TYR A 80 3.16 9.81 -18.93
C TYR A 80 4.10 9.94 -17.75
N ARG A 81 4.98 10.95 -17.73
CA ARG A 81 5.84 11.22 -16.57
C ARG A 81 5.05 11.76 -15.39
N GLU A 82 4.03 12.57 -15.63
CA GLU A 82 3.11 13.04 -14.58
C GLU A 82 2.31 11.88 -14.01
N VAL A 83 1.74 11.01 -14.85
CA VAL A 83 1.05 9.78 -14.42
C VAL A 83 1.97 8.89 -13.59
N ALA A 84 3.18 8.60 -14.08
CA ALA A 84 4.16 7.80 -13.34
C ALA A 84 4.54 8.42 -11.98
N SER A 85 4.53 9.75 -11.87
CA SER A 85 4.75 10.43 -10.59
C SER A 85 3.55 10.28 -9.66
N SER A 86 2.33 10.42 -10.18
CA SER A 86 1.10 10.20 -9.41
C SER A 86 1.02 8.76 -8.88
N LEU A 87 1.40 7.76 -9.69
CA LEU A 87 1.45 6.36 -9.26
C LEU A 87 2.36 6.12 -8.04
N MET A 88 3.46 6.86 -7.93
CA MET A 88 4.31 6.79 -6.73
C MET A 88 3.57 7.27 -5.48
N ASP A 89 2.83 8.36 -5.59
CA ASP A 89 2.06 8.92 -4.47
C ASP A 89 0.92 7.97 -4.07
N VAL A 90 0.23 7.38 -5.05
CA VAL A 90 -0.79 6.34 -4.80
C VAL A 90 -0.16 5.11 -4.16
N TYR A 91 1.02 4.67 -4.59
CA TYR A 91 1.75 3.55 -3.99
C TYR A 91 2.07 3.81 -2.52
N LEU A 92 2.61 4.99 -2.19
CA LEU A 92 2.92 5.35 -0.81
C LEU A 92 1.65 5.41 0.05
N SER A 93 0.56 5.95 -0.49
CA SER A 93 -0.75 5.98 0.17
C SER A 93 -1.29 4.57 0.42
N SER A 94 -1.26 3.70 -0.59
CA SER A 94 -1.74 2.32 -0.52
C SER A 94 -0.95 1.48 0.49
N VAL A 95 0.39 1.58 0.47
CA VAL A 95 1.25 0.94 1.47
C VAL A 95 0.98 1.49 2.88
N GLY A 96 0.76 2.80 3.03
CA GLY A 96 0.40 3.42 4.29
C GLY A 96 -0.95 2.92 4.83
N ASN A 97 -1.96 2.83 3.98
CA ASN A 97 -3.28 2.29 4.33
C ASN A 97 -3.18 0.82 4.76
N ARG A 98 -2.44 0.00 4.01
CA ARG A 98 -2.16 -1.40 4.37
C ARG A 98 -1.48 -1.51 5.74
N MET A 99 -0.49 -0.66 6.01
CA MET A 99 0.18 -0.63 7.31
C MET A 99 -0.80 -0.25 8.43
N ASN A 100 -1.66 0.75 8.19
CA ASN A 100 -2.68 1.16 9.15
C ASN A 100 -3.66 0.03 9.47
N GLU A 101 -4.10 -0.74 8.47
CA GLU A 101 -4.96 -1.92 8.66
C GLU A 101 -4.29 -3.01 9.50
N ILE A 102 -3.03 -3.35 9.17
CA ILE A 102 -2.25 -4.33 9.94
C ILE A 102 -2.08 -3.88 11.39
N MET A 103 -1.77 -2.61 11.63
CA MET A 103 -1.60 -2.06 12.97
C MET A 103 -2.91 -2.08 13.75
N LYS A 104 -4.05 -1.74 13.12
CA LYS A 104 -5.38 -1.85 13.73
C LYS A 104 -5.67 -3.30 14.14
N PHE A 105 -5.43 -4.25 13.25
CA PHE A 105 -5.65 -5.68 13.53
C PHE A 105 -4.84 -6.16 14.74
N LEU A 106 -3.52 -5.90 14.74
CA LEU A 106 -2.64 -6.28 15.85
C LEU A 106 -3.06 -5.61 17.16
N THR A 107 -3.48 -4.34 17.10
CA THR A 107 -3.92 -3.57 18.27
C THR A 107 -5.19 -4.17 18.88
N VAL A 108 -6.19 -4.52 18.07
CA VAL A 108 -7.44 -5.11 18.59
C VAL A 108 -7.17 -6.44 19.28
N ILE A 109 -6.43 -7.34 18.62
CA ILE A 109 -6.07 -8.64 19.22
C ILE A 109 -5.32 -8.41 20.54
N SER A 110 -4.27 -7.59 20.52
CA SER A 110 -3.46 -7.32 21.71
C SER A 110 -4.30 -6.70 22.84
N SER A 111 -5.18 -5.75 22.53
CA SER A 111 -6.03 -5.09 23.53
C SER A 111 -7.02 -6.04 24.22
N ILE A 112 -7.42 -7.12 23.56
CA ILE A 112 -8.25 -8.18 24.16
C ILE A 112 -7.38 -9.12 24.99
N PHE A 113 -6.26 -9.60 24.44
CA PHE A 113 -5.43 -10.61 25.11
C PHE A 113 -4.61 -10.09 26.29
N ILE A 114 -4.12 -8.84 26.26
CA ILE A 114 -3.30 -8.27 27.33
C ILE A 114 -4.02 -8.28 28.70
N PRO A 115 -5.24 -7.71 28.86
CA PRO A 115 -5.94 -7.74 30.14
C PRO A 115 -6.34 -9.16 30.56
N LEU A 116 -6.73 -10.01 29.62
CA LEU A 116 -7.05 -11.42 29.90
C LEU A 116 -5.83 -12.19 30.43
N THR A 117 -4.69 -12.02 29.76
CA THR A 117 -3.42 -12.65 30.16
C THR A 117 -2.95 -12.11 31.49
N PHE A 118 -3.15 -10.81 31.76
CA PHE A 118 -2.84 -10.22 33.07
C PHE A 118 -3.68 -10.87 34.19
N ILE A 119 -5.00 -11.00 34.00
CA ILE A 119 -5.87 -11.66 34.97
C ILE A 119 -5.46 -13.12 35.17
N ALA A 120 -5.29 -13.87 34.08
CA ALA A 120 -4.86 -15.27 34.14
C ALA A 120 -3.49 -15.41 34.82
N GLY A 121 -2.56 -14.49 34.56
CA GLY A 121 -1.24 -14.44 35.19
C GLY A 121 -1.33 -14.17 36.68
N VAL A 122 -2.16 -13.21 37.11
CA VAL A 122 -2.39 -12.93 38.53
C VAL A 122 -2.99 -14.14 39.24
N TYR A 123 -4.02 -14.76 38.66
CA TYR A 123 -4.64 -15.97 39.24
C TYR A 123 -3.76 -17.23 39.14
N GLY A 124 -2.75 -17.22 38.26
CA GLY A 124 -1.74 -18.29 38.13
C GLY A 124 -0.59 -18.15 39.14
N MET A 125 -0.51 -17.06 39.90
CA MET A 125 0.49 -16.92 40.96
C MET A 125 0.13 -17.81 42.16
N ASN A 126 1.13 -18.49 42.72
CA ASN A 126 0.96 -19.37 43.89
C ASN A 126 0.73 -18.54 45.17
N PHE A 127 -0.50 -18.09 45.41
CA PHE A 127 -0.88 -17.42 46.64
C PHE A 127 -1.20 -18.44 47.74
N ASN A 128 -0.40 -18.42 48.82
CA ASN A 128 -0.62 -19.28 49.99
C ASN A 128 -1.58 -18.59 50.99
N THR A 129 -2.84 -19.03 51.00
CA THR A 129 -3.93 -18.48 51.82
C THR A 129 -3.68 -18.59 53.33
N GLU A 130 -2.74 -19.42 53.77
CA GLU A 130 -2.40 -19.61 55.19
C GLU A 130 -1.47 -18.52 55.76
N LYS A 131 -0.75 -17.77 54.92
CA LYS A 131 0.30 -16.83 55.39
C LYS A 131 -0.10 -15.36 55.47
N SER A 132 -1.23 -14.95 54.89
CA SER A 132 -1.74 -13.58 54.99
C SER A 132 -3.25 -13.53 54.74
N PRO A 133 -4.06 -12.86 55.58
CA PRO A 133 -5.50 -12.70 55.36
C PRO A 133 -5.85 -11.81 54.14
N PHE A 134 -4.85 -11.10 53.60
CA PHE A 134 -4.97 -10.34 52.34
C PHE A 134 -4.59 -11.18 51.11
N ASN A 135 -4.17 -12.43 51.30
CA ASN A 135 -3.84 -13.34 50.20
C ASN A 135 -5.14 -13.94 49.63
N MET A 136 -5.77 -13.19 48.71
CA MET A 136 -6.84 -13.66 47.82
C MET A 136 -8.01 -14.40 48.55
N PRO A 137 -8.86 -13.70 49.33
CA PRO A 137 -10.02 -14.30 49.99
C PRO A 137 -11.03 -14.92 49.01
N GLU A 138 -11.03 -14.55 47.71
CA GLU A 138 -11.89 -15.17 46.68
C GLU A 138 -11.48 -16.60 46.28
N LEU A 139 -10.26 -17.05 46.61
CA LEU A 139 -9.76 -18.38 46.23
C LEU A 139 -10.45 -19.52 47.00
N ASN A 140 -10.90 -19.24 48.22
CA ASN A 140 -11.68 -20.17 49.05
C ASN A 140 -13.19 -20.11 48.75
N TRP A 141 -13.63 -19.26 47.82
CA TRP A 141 -15.03 -19.14 47.44
C TRP A 141 -15.37 -20.16 46.35
N TYR A 142 -16.38 -21.00 46.58
CA TYR A 142 -16.82 -22.05 45.63
C TYR A 142 -17.08 -21.51 44.20
N LEU A 143 -17.43 -20.22 44.07
CA LEU A 143 -17.73 -19.56 42.80
C LEU A 143 -16.62 -18.61 42.30
N GLY A 144 -15.46 -18.52 42.97
CA GLY A 144 -14.38 -17.59 42.60
C GLY A 144 -13.82 -17.84 41.19
N TYR A 145 -13.58 -19.11 40.84
CA TYR A 145 -13.08 -19.49 39.51
C TYR A 145 -14.13 -19.23 38.39
N PRO A 146 -15.40 -19.66 38.52
CA PRO A 146 -16.46 -19.28 37.58
C PRO A 146 -16.68 -17.77 37.44
N ALA A 147 -16.63 -17.00 38.54
CA ALA A 147 -16.80 -15.55 38.52
C ALA A 147 -15.66 -14.85 37.79
N CYS A 148 -14.41 -15.27 38.00
CA CYS A 148 -13.25 -14.76 37.28
C CYS A 148 -13.35 -15.05 35.77
N MET A 149 -13.76 -16.27 35.38
CA MET A 149 -14.02 -16.60 33.97
C MET A 149 -15.14 -15.74 33.38
N ALA A 150 -16.22 -15.48 34.12
CA ALA A 150 -17.30 -14.61 33.67
C ALA A 150 -16.83 -13.16 33.47
N ILE A 151 -15.99 -12.63 34.36
CA ILE A 151 -15.39 -11.28 34.23
C ILE A 151 -14.48 -11.21 33.02
N MET A 152 -13.59 -12.18 32.84
CA MET A 152 -12.72 -12.27 31.66
C MET A 152 -13.53 -12.32 30.37
N PHE A 153 -14.57 -13.16 30.33
CA PHE A 153 -15.47 -13.25 29.18
C PHE A 153 -16.21 -11.93 28.92
N ALA A 154 -16.71 -11.27 29.97
CA ALA A 154 -17.36 -9.97 29.85
C ALA A 154 -16.42 -8.87 29.31
N ILE A 155 -15.15 -8.86 29.75
CA ILE A 155 -14.12 -7.94 29.23
C ILE A 155 -13.86 -8.22 27.74
N ALA A 156 -13.68 -9.49 27.37
CA ALA A 156 -13.45 -9.87 25.98
C ALA A 156 -14.62 -9.46 25.07
N VAL A 157 -15.86 -9.75 25.50
CA VAL A 157 -17.09 -9.41 24.75
C VAL A 157 -17.28 -7.89 24.67
N SER A 158 -17.09 -7.16 25.77
CA SER A 158 -17.25 -5.70 25.77
C SER A 158 -16.25 -5.01 24.85
N MET A 159 -14.99 -5.45 24.85
CA MET A 159 -13.98 -4.96 23.91
C MET A 159 -14.33 -5.31 22.46
N ALA A 160 -14.73 -6.56 22.19
CA ALA A 160 -15.14 -6.97 20.86
C ALA A 160 -16.33 -6.14 20.34
N LEU A 161 -17.33 -5.87 21.18
CA LEU A 161 -18.47 -5.03 20.82
C LEU A 161 -18.08 -3.56 20.61
N PHE A 162 -17.15 -3.04 21.41
CA PHE A 162 -16.61 -1.68 21.25
C PHE A 162 -15.91 -1.53 19.89
N PHE A 163 -15.02 -2.46 19.53
CA PHE A 163 -14.34 -2.44 18.23
C PHE A 163 -15.29 -2.67 17.06
N LYS A 164 -16.35 -3.48 17.26
CA LYS A 164 -17.41 -3.68 16.26
C LYS A 164 -18.18 -2.41 15.99
N ARG A 165 -18.54 -1.65 17.03
CA ARG A 165 -19.19 -0.34 16.88
C ARG A 165 -18.30 0.70 16.19
N LYS A 166 -16.98 0.57 16.32
CA LYS A 166 -16.02 1.47 15.69
C LYS A 166 -15.77 1.16 14.21
N GLY A 167 -16.39 0.10 13.66
CA GLY A 167 -16.24 -0.32 12.26
C GLY A 167 -14.93 -1.06 11.97
N TRP A 168 -14.13 -1.38 13.00
CA TRP A 168 -12.78 -1.91 12.77
C TRP A 168 -12.79 -3.36 12.26
N PHE A 169 -13.92 -4.06 12.31
CA PHE A 169 -14.06 -5.44 11.83
C PHE A 169 -14.19 -5.56 10.30
N GLU A 170 -14.56 -4.50 9.58
CA GLU A 170 -14.54 -4.49 8.10
C GLU A 170 -13.11 -4.50 7.55
N ASP A 171 -12.15 -3.91 8.27
CA ASP A 171 -10.72 -3.91 7.91
C ASP A 171 -10.09 -5.33 7.98
N TYR A 172 -10.75 -6.31 8.60
CA TYR A 172 -10.20 -7.67 8.79
C TYR A 172 -10.27 -8.53 7.54
N SER A 173 -11.30 -8.34 6.70
CA SER A 173 -11.35 -8.99 5.38
C SER A 173 -10.17 -8.56 4.52
N ALA A 174 -9.85 -7.26 4.55
CA ALA A 174 -8.69 -6.72 3.85
C ALA A 174 -7.38 -7.38 4.34
N VAL A 175 -7.14 -7.43 5.66
CA VAL A 175 -5.95 -8.11 6.22
C VAL A 175 -5.87 -9.59 5.85
N LYS A 176 -6.99 -10.32 5.86
CA LYS A 176 -7.02 -11.73 5.47
C LYS A 176 -6.63 -11.92 4.00
N ASP A 177 -7.14 -11.07 3.12
CA ASP A 177 -6.82 -11.11 1.69
C ASP A 177 -5.34 -10.75 1.45
N LEU A 178 -4.78 -9.81 2.24
CA LEU A 178 -3.37 -9.42 2.19
C LEU A 178 -2.42 -10.54 2.63
N VAL A 179 -2.79 -11.32 3.65
CA VAL A 179 -2.01 -12.49 4.10
C VAL A 179 -2.12 -13.62 3.08
N SER A 180 -3.31 -13.80 2.48
CA SER A 180 -3.54 -14.78 1.43
C SER A 180 -2.81 -14.46 0.12
N SER A 181 -2.64 -13.17 -0.22
CA SER A 181 -1.89 -12.77 -1.42
C SER A 181 -0.38 -12.93 -1.24
N ALA A 182 0.14 -12.70 -0.03
CA ALA A 182 1.56 -12.90 0.29
C ALA A 182 2.01 -14.37 0.34
N THR A 183 1.07 -15.31 0.48
CA THR A 183 1.35 -16.76 0.58
C THR A 183 1.12 -17.51 -0.73
N LYS A 184 0.57 -16.86 -1.76
CA LYS A 184 0.48 -17.47 -3.09
C LYS A 184 1.88 -17.57 -3.70
N PRO A 185 2.37 -18.77 -4.07
CA PRO A 185 3.63 -18.88 -4.77
C PRO A 185 3.53 -18.12 -6.09
N ILE A 186 4.57 -17.35 -6.41
CA ILE A 186 4.73 -16.64 -7.67
C ILE A 186 4.71 -17.69 -8.78
N GLY A 187 3.52 -17.93 -9.33
CA GLY A 187 3.30 -18.89 -10.39
C GLY A 187 3.83 -18.28 -11.69
N HIS A 188 4.92 -18.85 -12.19
CA HIS A 188 5.42 -18.67 -13.55
C HIS A 188 4.27 -18.62 -14.57
N ARG A 189 4.16 -17.50 -15.28
CA ARG A 189 3.76 -17.45 -16.68
C ARG A 189 4.67 -16.47 -17.39
#